data_AF-A0A9P3ICW8-F1
#
_entry.id   AF-A0A9P3ICW8-F1
#
_cell.length_a   1.000
_cell.length_b   1.000
_cell.length_c   1.000
_cell.angle_alpha   90.00
_cell.angle_beta   90.00
_cell.angle_gamma   90.00
#
_symmetry.space_group_name_H-M   'P 1'
#
loop_
_entity.id
_entity.type
_entity.pdbx_description
1 polymer ?
#
loop_
_entity_poly.entity_id
_entity_poly.type
_entity_poly.pdbx_seq_one_letter_code
_entity_poly.pdbx_strand_id
1 'polypeptide(L)'
;MGPVFNFKQYQAYAAGQGLWSPSGTVTPTKKTQNGSAGSGGLTNGIGIGNSWEEGQHLLLNGRGEVDKVRGNPQVPRRMPEPLPYAAQALGTAMIFVALHLFLKQYFSPDLLLHPGFFSMGFAGKWGYLVMAGICYRCSFFFIWGVAEAAVILSGFGFSGWSNAVPSRPDWSRAENVSPIKCEVTSSLAQMPAYWNIGVGVWLRTYVYDRITPRSGKPTMWTLILTQVVCAFWHGLHPGHYLFFVNAAIGQHTSKRACVGGRQLFY
;
A
#
# COMPACT_ATOMS: atom_id res chain seq x y z
N MET A 1 -16.33 16.50 -4.99
CA MET A 1 -15.49 15.59 -4.17
C MET A 1 -15.85 14.18 -4.63
N GLY A 2 -15.26 13.67 -5.71
CA GLY A 2 -13.92 13.07 -5.64
C GLY A 2 -14.01 11.78 -4.81
N PRO A 3 -14.03 10.59 -5.43
CA PRO A 3 -14.45 9.37 -4.75
C PRO A 3 -13.43 8.96 -3.69
N VAL A 4 -13.96 8.58 -2.52
CA VAL A 4 -13.18 8.06 -1.40
C VAL A 4 -12.58 6.71 -1.79
N PHE A 5 -11.26 6.69 -1.77
CA PHE A 5 -10.38 5.57 -2.08
C PHE A 5 -10.78 4.30 -1.32
N ASN A 6 -11.19 3.27 -2.06
CA ASN A 6 -11.53 1.95 -1.54
C ASN A 6 -10.31 1.03 -1.71
N PHE A 7 -9.76 0.53 -0.60
CA PHE A 7 -8.61 -0.38 -0.60
C PHE A 7 -8.86 -1.68 -1.39
N LYS A 8 -10.11 -2.14 -1.48
CA LYS A 8 -10.51 -3.26 -2.36
C LYS A 8 -10.55 -2.85 -3.83
N GLN A 9 -10.84 -1.58 -4.16
CA GLN A 9 -10.67 -1.07 -5.54
C GLN A 9 -9.20 -0.92 -5.91
N TYR A 10 -8.32 -0.60 -4.96
CA TYR A 10 -6.87 -0.62 -5.21
C TYR A 10 -6.34 -2.04 -5.44
N GLN A 11 -6.79 -3.01 -4.64
CA GLN A 11 -6.47 -4.44 -4.84
C GLN A 11 -7.08 -5.00 -6.14
N ALA A 12 -8.32 -4.61 -6.49
CA ALA A 12 -8.98 -4.99 -7.74
C ALA A 12 -8.39 -4.29 -8.97
N TYR A 13 -7.91 -3.05 -8.84
CA TYR A 13 -7.16 -2.33 -9.88
C TYR A 13 -5.78 -2.98 -10.09
N ALA A 14 -5.09 -3.38 -9.01
CA ALA A 14 -3.87 -4.16 -9.12
C ALA A 14 -4.11 -5.53 -9.76
N ALA A 15 -5.25 -6.17 -9.51
CA ALA A 15 -5.65 -7.42 -10.16
C ALA A 15 -6.02 -7.23 -11.65
N GLY A 16 -6.81 -6.20 -11.98
CA GLY A 16 -7.27 -5.88 -13.35
C GLY A 16 -6.18 -5.31 -14.29
N GLN A 17 -5.07 -4.83 -13.72
CA GLN A 17 -3.86 -4.40 -14.46
C GLN A 17 -2.83 -5.55 -14.61
N GLY A 18 -3.15 -6.78 -14.17
CA GLY A 18 -2.26 -7.95 -14.28
C GLY A 18 -1.09 -8.00 -13.29
N LEU A 19 -1.14 -7.23 -12.19
CA LEU A 19 -0.05 -7.19 -11.19
C LEU A 19 -0.10 -8.38 -10.22
N TRP A 20 -1.23 -9.07 -10.05
CA TRP A 20 -1.36 -10.36 -9.35
C TRP A 20 -2.67 -11.07 -9.73
N SER A 21 -2.65 -12.40 -9.89
CA SER A 21 -3.85 -13.24 -10.07
C SER A 21 -3.70 -14.55 -9.29
N PRO A 22 -4.67 -14.94 -8.43
CA PRO A 22 -4.76 -16.28 -7.88
C PRO A 22 -5.69 -17.14 -8.76
N SER A 23 -5.18 -18.28 -9.21
CA SER A 23 -5.90 -19.37 -9.93
C SER A 23 -6.32 -19.06 -11.37
N GLY A 24 -5.77 -19.84 -12.30
CA GLY A 24 -6.02 -19.73 -13.74
C GLY A 24 -7.23 -20.53 -14.21
N THR A 25 -7.80 -20.12 -15.34
CA THR A 25 -8.20 -21.03 -16.44
C THR A 25 -8.36 -20.20 -17.71
N VAL A 26 -7.65 -20.60 -18.76
CA VAL A 26 -7.73 -20.03 -20.11
C VAL A 26 -8.71 -20.89 -20.92
N THR A 27 -9.57 -20.27 -21.73
CA THR A 27 -9.90 -20.84 -23.06
C THR A 27 -10.24 -19.73 -24.07
N PRO A 28 -9.77 -19.84 -25.33
CA PRO A 28 -9.89 -18.80 -26.36
C PRO A 28 -10.97 -19.14 -27.42
N THR A 29 -11.52 -18.15 -28.13
CA THR A 29 -11.91 -18.34 -29.55
C THR A 29 -12.12 -17.04 -30.34
N LYS A 30 -11.89 -17.15 -31.65
CA LYS A 30 -11.63 -16.14 -32.68
C LYS A 30 -12.89 -15.45 -33.26
N LYS A 31 -12.62 -14.22 -33.74
CA LYS A 31 -13.22 -13.41 -34.83
C LYS A 31 -14.32 -14.01 -35.72
N THR A 32 -15.26 -13.13 -36.07
CA THR A 32 -15.68 -12.91 -37.48
C THR A 32 -16.05 -11.44 -37.73
N GLN A 33 -15.40 -10.86 -38.76
CA GLN A 33 -15.69 -9.57 -39.38
C GLN A 33 -16.75 -9.74 -40.47
N ASN A 34 -17.48 -8.66 -40.78
CA ASN A 34 -17.77 -8.11 -42.13
C ASN A 34 -18.57 -6.82 -41.89
N GLY A 35 -18.08 -5.61 -42.19
CA GLY A 35 -17.83 -5.01 -43.51
C GLY A 35 -18.94 -3.95 -43.74
N SER A 36 -18.78 -2.75 -44.29
CA SER A 36 -17.66 -2.01 -44.89
C SER A 36 -18.21 -0.63 -45.31
N ALA A 37 -17.47 0.46 -45.06
CA ALA A 37 -17.34 1.65 -45.94
C ALA A 37 -16.37 2.67 -45.30
N GLY A 38 -15.21 2.89 -45.93
CA GLY A 38 -14.25 3.98 -45.60
C GLY A 38 -14.63 5.30 -46.30
N SER A 39 -13.93 6.42 -46.18
CA SER A 39 -12.69 6.78 -45.49
C SER A 39 -12.54 8.32 -45.57
N GLY A 40 -12.02 8.98 -44.53
CA GLY A 40 -11.47 10.33 -44.66
C GLY A 40 -11.27 11.07 -43.33
N GLY A 41 -10.01 11.29 -42.95
CA GLY A 41 -9.62 12.39 -42.06
C GLY A 41 -9.48 12.07 -40.56
N LEU A 42 -8.26 11.74 -40.16
CA LEU A 42 -7.81 11.55 -38.77
C LEU A 42 -7.99 12.82 -37.91
N THR A 43 -8.99 12.82 -37.03
CA THR A 43 -8.93 13.52 -35.74
C THR A 43 -9.53 12.59 -34.67
N ASN A 44 -8.70 11.77 -34.03
CA ASN A 44 -9.09 11.02 -32.83
C ASN A 44 -9.15 11.97 -31.63
N GLY A 45 -10.04 12.95 -31.70
CA GLY A 45 -10.60 13.62 -30.53
C GLY A 45 -11.71 12.75 -29.99
N ILE A 46 -11.37 11.57 -29.46
CA ILE A 46 -12.35 10.81 -28.66
C ILE A 46 -12.33 11.47 -27.30
N GLY A 47 -13.17 12.50 -27.17
CA GLY A 47 -13.62 13.02 -25.89
C GLY A 47 -14.02 11.84 -25.03
N ILE A 48 -13.15 11.52 -24.07
CA ILE A 48 -13.52 10.63 -22.98
C ILE A 48 -14.57 11.44 -22.23
N GLY A 49 -15.83 11.05 -22.41
CA GLY A 49 -16.94 11.57 -21.63
C GLY A 49 -16.51 11.61 -20.16
N ASN A 50 -16.69 12.78 -19.56
CA ASN A 50 -16.32 13.06 -18.19
C ASN A 50 -17.18 12.22 -17.25
N SER A 51 -16.86 10.93 -17.05
CA SER A 51 -17.57 10.07 -16.09
C SER A 51 -17.20 10.40 -14.62
N TRP A 52 -16.77 11.64 -14.38
CA TRP A 52 -16.41 12.18 -13.07
C TRP A 52 -17.37 13.30 -12.61
N GLU A 53 -18.38 13.65 -13.41
CA GLU A 53 -19.49 14.52 -12.98
C GLU A 53 -20.45 13.81 -12.00
N GLU A 54 -20.45 12.48 -11.93
CA GLU A 54 -21.36 11.70 -11.07
C GLU A 54 -20.99 11.68 -9.57
N GLY A 55 -19.89 12.32 -9.17
CA GLY A 55 -19.41 12.33 -7.79
C GLY A 55 -19.86 13.52 -6.93
N GLN A 56 -20.77 14.39 -7.40
CA GLN A 56 -21.23 15.56 -6.65
C GLN A 56 -22.74 15.59 -6.32
N HIS A 57 -23.48 14.50 -6.55
CA HIS A 57 -24.90 14.46 -6.22
C HIS A 57 -25.17 13.96 -4.79
N LEU A 58 -24.98 14.85 -3.81
CA LEU A 58 -25.96 15.03 -2.74
C LEU A 58 -26.88 16.23 -3.08
N LEU A 59 -27.40 16.26 -4.30
CA LEU A 59 -28.41 17.23 -4.70
C LEU A 59 -29.56 16.47 -5.33
N LEU A 60 -30.72 16.60 -4.68
CA LEU A 60 -32.09 16.41 -5.16
C LEU A 60 -32.14 15.82 -6.58
N ASN A 61 -32.74 14.62 -6.74
CA ASN A 61 -33.26 14.20 -8.04
C ASN A 61 -34.05 15.38 -8.65
N GLY A 62 -34.13 15.49 -9.98
CA GLY A 62 -34.87 16.56 -10.69
C GLY A 62 -36.38 16.66 -10.39
N ARG A 63 -36.86 16.00 -9.32
CA ARG A 63 -38.19 16.08 -8.70
C ARG A 63 -38.17 16.31 -7.18
N GLY A 64 -37.01 16.55 -6.57
CA GLY A 64 -36.88 16.84 -5.15
C GLY A 64 -37.04 15.65 -4.19
N GLU A 65 -36.94 14.41 -4.66
CA GLU A 65 -37.14 13.22 -3.82
C GLU A 65 -35.83 12.51 -3.47
N VAL A 66 -35.67 12.15 -2.19
CA VAL A 66 -34.50 11.45 -1.65
C VAL A 66 -34.68 9.94 -1.88
N ASP A 67 -33.80 9.32 -2.68
CA ASP A 67 -33.80 7.88 -2.87
C ASP A 67 -33.43 7.17 -1.57
N LYS A 68 -34.45 6.63 -0.89
CA LYS A 68 -34.27 5.72 0.24
C LYS A 68 -33.75 4.39 -0.28
N VAL A 69 -32.45 4.26 -0.46
CA VAL A 69 -31.79 2.95 -0.56
C VAL A 69 -32.19 2.17 0.69
N ARG A 70 -33.01 1.13 0.53
CA ARG A 70 -33.39 0.19 1.60
C ARG A 70 -32.09 -0.35 2.21
N GLY A 71 -31.73 0.17 3.38
CA GLY A 71 -30.54 -0.27 4.10
C GLY A 71 -30.64 -1.76 4.37
N ASN A 72 -29.59 -2.51 4.01
CA ASN A 72 -29.44 -3.89 4.44
C ASN A 72 -29.53 -3.92 5.98
N PRO A 73 -30.52 -4.60 6.59
CA PRO A 73 -30.80 -4.50 8.03
C PRO A 73 -29.68 -5.04 8.95
N GLN A 74 -28.59 -5.57 8.38
CA GLN A 74 -27.46 -6.19 9.09
C GLN A 74 -26.29 -5.24 9.38
N VAL A 75 -26.26 -3.99 8.87
CA VAL A 75 -25.14 -3.07 9.08
C VAL A 75 -25.46 -2.08 10.21
N PRO A 76 -24.74 -2.09 11.34
CA PRO A 76 -24.99 -1.16 12.43
C PRO A 76 -24.76 0.29 11.99
N ARG A 77 -25.65 1.21 12.41
CA ARG A 77 -25.55 2.64 12.07
C ARG A 77 -24.61 3.43 12.97
N ARG A 78 -24.29 2.91 14.16
CA ARG A 78 -23.39 3.56 15.12
C ARG A 78 -21.98 3.02 14.98
N MET A 79 -21.01 3.88 15.28
CA MET A 79 -19.63 3.48 15.46
C MET A 79 -19.54 2.48 16.61
N PRO A 80 -18.72 1.41 16.50
CA PRO A 80 -18.52 0.49 17.61
C PRO A 80 -17.73 1.13 18.73
N GLU A 81 -17.80 0.52 19.91
CA GLU A 81 -16.94 0.88 21.02
C GLU A 81 -15.46 0.77 20.60
N PRO A 82 -14.66 1.85 20.66
CA PRO A 82 -13.27 1.85 20.19
C PRO A 82 -12.33 1.09 21.13
N LEU A 83 -12.71 0.97 22.41
CA LEU A 83 -11.82 0.51 23.49
C LEU A 83 -11.21 -0.89 23.24
N PRO A 84 -11.96 -1.93 22.82
CA PRO A 84 -11.37 -3.25 22.58
C PRO A 84 -10.33 -3.24 21.46
N TYR A 85 -10.56 -2.47 20.39
CA TYR A 85 -9.66 -2.37 19.25
C TYR A 85 -8.40 -1.59 19.61
N ALA A 86 -8.55 -0.49 20.35
CA ALA A 86 -7.42 0.27 20.87
C ALA A 86 -6.58 -0.56 21.85
N ALA A 87 -7.22 -1.33 22.73
CA ALA A 87 -6.54 -2.23 23.65
C ALA A 87 -5.76 -3.34 22.91
N GLN A 88 -6.32 -3.87 21.82
CA GLN A 88 -5.62 -4.84 20.97
C GLN A 88 -4.39 -4.22 20.28
N ALA A 89 -4.53 -3.03 19.69
CA ALA A 89 -3.42 -2.31 19.05
C ALA A 89 -2.31 -1.99 20.06
N LEU A 90 -2.69 -1.51 21.25
CA LEU A 90 -1.76 -1.22 22.34
C LEU A 90 -1.08 -2.50 22.86
N GLY A 91 -1.82 -3.58 23.06
CA GLY A 91 -1.25 -4.87 23.46
C GLY A 91 -0.21 -5.38 22.46
N THR A 92 -0.52 -5.25 21.16
CA THR A 92 0.43 -5.58 20.08
C THR A 92 1.67 -4.70 20.14
N ALA A 93 1.50 -3.39 20.34
CA ALA A 93 2.62 -2.44 20.48
C ALA A 93 3.52 -2.81 21.68
N MET A 94 2.92 -3.19 22.82
CA MET A 94 3.67 -3.59 24.01
C MET A 94 4.48 -4.87 23.80
N ILE A 95 3.99 -5.82 23.01
CA ILE A 95 4.77 -7.00 22.61
C ILE A 95 6.01 -6.56 21.82
N PHE A 96 5.86 -5.63 20.86
CA PHE A 96 6.97 -5.17 20.04
C PHE A 96 8.00 -4.35 20.82
N VAL A 97 7.60 -3.54 21.81
CA VAL A 97 8.59 -2.83 22.65
C VAL A 97 9.35 -3.80 23.54
N ALA A 98 8.68 -4.82 24.12
CA ALA A 98 9.37 -5.85 24.89
C ALA A 98 10.37 -6.62 24.02
N LEU A 99 9.96 -6.98 22.79
CA LEU A 99 10.85 -7.63 21.82
C LEU A 99 12.02 -6.73 21.42
N HIS A 100 11.78 -5.43 21.18
CA HIS A 100 12.84 -4.46 20.88
C HIS A 100 13.86 -4.36 22.02
N LEU A 101 13.38 -4.23 23.26
CA LEU A 101 14.25 -4.14 24.44
C LEU A 101 15.09 -5.39 24.63
N PHE A 102 14.52 -6.58 24.38
CA PHE A 102 15.25 -7.85 24.40
C PHE A 102 16.30 -7.91 23.28
N LEU A 103 15.90 -7.68 22.03
CA LEU A 103 16.80 -7.79 20.87
C LEU A 103 17.94 -6.77 20.91
N LYS A 104 17.69 -5.55 21.40
CA LYS A 104 18.69 -4.48 21.49
C LYS A 104 19.90 -4.86 22.35
N GLN A 105 19.74 -5.77 23.31
CA GLN A 105 20.85 -6.28 24.14
C GLN A 105 21.90 -7.04 23.31
N TYR A 106 21.48 -7.64 22.20
CA TYR A 106 22.32 -8.47 21.34
C TYR A 106 22.66 -7.80 20.01
N PHE A 107 21.73 -7.00 19.47
CA PHE A 107 21.80 -6.43 18.14
C PHE A 107 21.82 -4.90 18.18
N SER A 108 22.78 -4.31 18.90
CA SER A 108 22.95 -2.86 18.93
C SER A 108 23.52 -2.32 17.60
N PRO A 109 23.00 -1.21 17.06
CA PRO A 109 23.62 -0.51 15.94
C PRO A 109 25.09 -0.14 16.19
N ASP A 110 25.49 0.05 17.45
CA ASP A 110 26.86 0.44 17.82
C ASP A 110 27.90 -0.59 17.35
N LEU A 111 27.53 -1.87 17.31
CA LEU A 111 28.44 -2.92 16.85
C LEU A 111 28.77 -2.80 15.36
N LEU A 112 27.91 -2.17 14.55
CA LEU A 112 28.14 -2.00 13.10
C LEU A 112 29.39 -1.17 12.79
N LEU A 113 29.83 -0.35 13.75
CA LEU A 113 31.04 0.46 13.65
C LEU A 113 32.21 -0.12 14.46
N HIS A 114 31.98 -1.20 15.21
CA HIS A 114 32.98 -1.83 16.07
C HIS A 114 33.91 -2.76 15.27
N PRO A 115 35.23 -2.81 15.59
CA PRO A 115 36.19 -3.72 14.95
C PRO A 115 35.73 -5.19 14.92
N GLY A 116 35.00 -5.62 15.95
CA GLY A 116 34.40 -6.94 16.04
C GLY A 116 33.47 -7.28 14.87
N PHE A 117 32.65 -6.34 14.39
CA PHE A 117 31.82 -6.57 13.22
C PHE A 117 32.67 -6.78 11.95
N PHE A 118 33.75 -6.00 11.79
CA PHE A 118 34.65 -6.15 10.64
C PHE A 118 35.38 -7.50 10.62
N SER A 119 35.67 -8.07 11.79
CA SER A 119 36.27 -9.40 11.93
C SER A 119 35.33 -10.58 11.61
N MET A 120 34.01 -10.35 11.56
CA MET A 120 33.05 -11.41 11.23
C MET A 120 33.16 -11.84 9.76
N GLY A 121 32.96 -13.14 9.51
CA GLY A 121 32.76 -13.66 8.16
C GLY A 121 31.49 -13.11 7.52
N PHE A 122 31.36 -13.28 6.20
CA PHE A 122 30.22 -12.74 5.43
C PHE A 122 28.86 -13.15 5.99
N ALA A 123 28.66 -14.44 6.28
CA ALA A 123 27.40 -14.95 6.82
C ALA A 123 27.07 -14.34 8.20
N GLY A 124 28.08 -14.14 9.05
CA GLY A 124 27.91 -13.49 10.35
C GLY A 124 27.49 -12.03 10.20
N LYS A 125 28.16 -11.26 9.32
CA LYS A 125 27.80 -9.87 9.01
C LYS A 125 26.38 -9.76 8.48
N TRP A 126 26.02 -10.61 7.53
CA TRP A 126 24.69 -10.64 6.93
C TRP A 126 23.60 -10.96 7.98
N GLY A 127 23.80 -12.02 8.76
CA GLY A 127 22.87 -12.39 9.83
C GLY A 127 22.71 -11.29 10.86
N TYR A 128 23.81 -10.63 11.26
CA TYR A 128 23.78 -9.50 12.17
C TYR A 128 22.98 -8.32 11.61
N LEU A 129 23.22 -7.95 10.34
CA LEU A 129 22.48 -6.85 9.68
C LEU A 129 20.98 -7.13 9.60
N VAL A 130 20.58 -8.37 9.29
CA VAL A 130 19.17 -8.77 9.26
C VAL A 130 18.54 -8.62 10.65
N MET A 131 19.18 -9.17 11.69
CA MET A 131 18.67 -9.12 13.06
C MET A 131 18.65 -7.70 13.64
N ALA A 132 19.70 -6.90 13.38
CA ALA A 132 19.73 -5.49 13.74
C ALA A 132 18.61 -4.69 13.04
N GLY A 133 18.34 -5.01 11.76
CA GLY A 133 17.22 -4.44 11.02
C GLY A 133 15.86 -4.77 11.64
N ILE A 134 15.61 -6.04 12.01
CA ILE A 134 14.38 -6.47 12.69
C ILE A 134 14.24 -5.76 14.04
N CYS A 135 15.32 -5.72 14.83
CA CYS A 135 15.37 -5.02 16.10
C CYS A 135 14.98 -3.55 15.95
N TYR A 136 15.54 -2.86 14.95
CA TYR A 136 15.21 -1.47 14.66
C TYR A 136 13.75 -1.30 14.20
N ARG A 137 13.20 -2.21 13.39
CA ARG A 137 11.78 -2.15 12.98
C ARG A 137 10.80 -2.35 14.13
N CYS A 138 11.14 -3.16 15.13
CA CYS A 138 10.29 -3.36 16.31
C CYS A 138 10.00 -2.06 17.07
N SER A 139 10.93 -1.10 17.10
CA SER A 139 10.66 0.20 17.74
C SER A 139 9.62 1.02 16.97
N PHE A 140 9.62 0.95 15.63
CA PHE A 140 8.58 1.58 14.81
C PHE A 140 7.24 0.88 14.94
N PHE A 141 7.20 -0.46 15.00
CA PHE A 141 5.97 -1.20 15.25
C PHE A 141 5.34 -0.80 16.58
N PHE A 142 6.15 -0.56 17.62
CA PHE A 142 5.67 -0.02 18.88
C PHE A 142 5.09 1.40 18.73
N ILE A 143 5.86 2.36 18.24
CA ILE A 143 5.44 3.77 18.17
C ILE A 143 4.19 3.93 17.28
N TRP A 144 4.17 3.25 16.13
CA TRP A 144 3.00 3.28 15.24
C TRP A 144 1.80 2.53 15.81
N GLY A 145 1.98 1.44 16.56
CA GLY A 145 0.88 0.76 17.24
C GLY A 145 0.27 1.60 18.36
N VAL A 146 1.07 2.38 19.10
CA VAL A 146 0.56 3.35 20.08
C VAL A 146 -0.22 4.47 19.37
N ALA A 147 0.29 4.99 18.26
CA ALA A 147 -0.41 6.00 17.47
C ALA A 147 -1.74 5.46 16.90
N GLU A 148 -1.76 4.22 16.42
CA GLU A 148 -2.96 3.53 15.97
C GLU A 148 -4.01 3.44 17.08
N ALA A 149 -3.61 3.00 18.28
CA ALA A 149 -4.50 2.95 19.43
C ALA A 149 -5.09 4.34 19.78
N ALA A 150 -4.28 5.40 19.74
CA ALA A 150 -4.74 6.76 19.99
C ALA A 150 -5.76 7.24 18.94
N VAL A 151 -5.52 6.96 17.65
CA VAL A 151 -6.42 7.32 16.54
C VAL A 151 -7.73 6.50 16.56
N ILE A 152 -7.68 5.25 17.03
CA ILE A 152 -8.88 4.43 17.27
C ILE A 152 -9.71 5.04 18.41
N LEU A 153 -9.09 5.38 19.54
CA LEU A 153 -9.77 5.98 20.70
C LEU A 153 -10.40 7.34 20.36
N SER A 154 -9.76 8.14 19.52
CA SER A 154 -10.31 9.42 19.06
C SER A 154 -11.43 9.27 18.02
N GLY A 155 -11.66 8.05 17.53
CA GLY A 155 -12.66 7.72 16.52
C GLY A 155 -12.30 8.09 15.08
N PHE A 156 -11.13 8.68 14.84
CA PHE A 156 -10.69 9.06 13.47
C PHE A 156 -10.25 7.85 12.64
N GLY A 157 -9.96 6.73 13.30
CA GLY A 157 -9.54 5.48 12.67
C GLY A 157 -10.64 4.68 11.99
N PHE A 158 -11.91 5.02 12.21
CA PHE A 158 -13.02 4.19 11.72
C PHE A 158 -13.27 4.41 10.23
N SER A 159 -13.14 3.33 9.47
CA SER A 159 -13.35 3.28 8.02
C SER A 159 -14.77 2.85 7.64
N GLY A 160 -15.56 2.36 8.60
CA GLY A 160 -16.88 1.82 8.38
C GLY A 160 -17.00 0.35 8.77
N TRP A 161 -17.99 -0.31 8.20
CA TRP A 161 -18.30 -1.71 8.48
C TRP A 161 -17.84 -2.60 7.33
N SER A 162 -17.19 -3.70 7.65
CA SER A 162 -16.74 -4.69 6.66
C SER A 162 -17.94 -5.43 6.05
N ASN A 163 -17.82 -5.77 4.77
CA ASN A 163 -18.81 -6.57 4.03
C ASN A 163 -18.86 -8.05 4.45
N ALA A 164 -18.11 -8.44 5.49
CA ALA A 164 -18.16 -9.79 6.05
C ALA A 164 -19.52 -10.05 6.73
N VAL A 165 -19.90 -11.33 6.83
CA VAL A 165 -21.08 -11.77 7.59
C VAL A 165 -20.59 -12.70 8.72
N PRO A 166 -20.74 -12.32 10.00
CA PRO A 166 -21.27 -11.04 10.50
C PRO A 166 -20.34 -9.85 10.21
N SER A 167 -20.92 -8.66 10.08
CA SER A 167 -20.17 -7.44 9.80
C SER A 167 -19.27 -7.06 10.98
N ARG A 168 -18.00 -6.79 10.68
CA ARG A 168 -17.00 -6.36 11.66
C ARG A 168 -16.59 -4.93 11.38
N PRO A 169 -16.26 -4.13 12.40
CA PRO A 169 -15.78 -2.79 12.15
C PRO A 169 -14.40 -2.80 11.53
N ASP A 170 -14.19 -1.86 10.62
CA ASP A 170 -12.94 -1.65 9.92
C ASP A 170 -12.23 -0.41 10.47
N TRP A 171 -11.01 -0.62 10.95
CA TRP A 171 -10.11 0.41 11.49
C TRP A 171 -8.90 0.65 10.60
N SER A 172 -8.96 0.23 9.33
CA SER A 172 -7.88 0.34 8.35
C SER A 172 -7.30 1.75 8.17
N ARG A 173 -8.05 2.81 8.50
CA ARG A 173 -7.54 4.20 8.45
C ARG A 173 -6.58 4.53 9.60
N ALA A 174 -6.60 3.77 10.68
CA ALA A 174 -5.63 3.91 11.78
C ALA A 174 -4.35 3.09 11.55
N GLU A 175 -4.42 2.03 10.74
CA GLU A 175 -3.29 1.13 10.46
C GLU A 175 -2.19 1.88 9.69
N ASN A 176 -1.05 2.13 10.35
CA ASN A 176 0.13 2.69 9.68
C ASN A 176 1.18 1.63 9.34
N VAL A 177 1.07 0.42 9.92
CA VAL A 177 2.02 -0.68 9.70
C VAL A 177 1.35 -2.02 9.90
N SER A 178 1.76 -3.01 9.12
CA SER A 178 1.32 -4.39 9.24
C SER A 178 2.54 -5.27 9.52
N PRO A 179 2.96 -5.46 10.80
CA PRO A 179 4.28 -6.00 11.14
C PRO A 179 4.58 -7.36 10.52
N ILE A 180 3.66 -8.33 10.67
CA ILE A 180 3.85 -9.68 10.14
C ILE A 180 3.96 -9.65 8.62
N LYS A 181 3.06 -8.93 7.93
CA LYS A 181 3.10 -8.84 6.46
C LYS A 181 4.37 -8.14 5.97
N CYS A 182 4.87 -7.17 6.73
CA CYS A 182 6.13 -6.49 6.42
C CYS A 182 7.33 -7.43 6.50
N GLU A 183 7.38 -8.32 7.50
CA GLU A 183 8.51 -9.24 7.67
C GLU A 183 8.46 -10.46 6.74
N VAL A 184 7.26 -10.99 6.45
CA VAL A 184 7.11 -12.24 5.67
C VAL A 184 6.85 -12.02 4.18
N THR A 185 6.77 -10.77 3.72
CA THR A 185 6.55 -10.46 2.30
C THR A 185 7.68 -11.03 1.44
N SER A 186 7.32 -11.79 0.40
CA SER A 186 8.27 -12.34 -0.56
C SER A 186 8.62 -11.38 -1.70
N SER A 187 7.98 -10.20 -1.75
CA SER A 187 8.18 -9.20 -2.79
C SER A 187 8.63 -7.86 -2.20
N LEU A 188 9.78 -7.37 -2.68
CA LEU A 188 10.26 -6.01 -2.40
C LEU A 188 9.29 -4.94 -2.90
N ALA A 189 8.50 -5.25 -3.94
CA ALA A 189 7.48 -4.35 -4.45
C ALA A 189 6.24 -4.23 -3.54
N GLN A 190 5.95 -5.27 -2.75
CA GLN A 190 4.82 -5.29 -1.83
C GLN A 190 5.19 -4.78 -0.44
N MET A 191 6.45 -4.91 -0.02
CA MET A 191 6.92 -4.48 1.30
C MET A 191 6.50 -3.05 1.68
N PRO A 192 6.61 -2.02 0.81
CA PRO A 192 6.21 -0.65 1.14
C PRO A 192 4.70 -0.48 1.36
N ALA A 193 3.86 -1.42 0.94
CA ALA A 193 2.42 -1.37 1.18
C ALA A 193 2.03 -1.77 2.60
N TYR A 194 2.97 -2.34 3.38
CA TYR A 194 2.77 -2.75 4.77
C TYR A 194 3.62 -1.97 5.77
N TRP A 195 4.49 -1.08 5.28
CA TRP A 195 5.43 -0.30 6.07
C TRP A 195 5.19 1.18 5.84
N ASN A 196 4.92 1.93 6.92
CA ASN A 196 4.65 3.38 6.87
C ASN A 196 3.56 3.74 5.84
N ILE A 197 2.40 3.09 5.98
CA ILE A 197 1.30 3.11 5.01
C ILE A 197 0.86 4.55 4.71
N GLY A 198 0.76 5.42 5.73
CA GLY A 198 0.36 6.82 5.55
C GLY A 198 1.30 7.60 4.62
N VAL A 199 2.61 7.49 4.82
CA VAL A 199 3.60 8.12 3.93
C VAL A 199 3.57 7.48 2.54
N GLY A 200 3.37 6.16 2.46
CA GLY A 200 3.20 5.47 1.17
C GLY A 200 2.03 6.00 0.35
N VAL A 201 0.88 6.24 0.99
CA VAL A 201 -0.30 6.87 0.36
C VAL A 201 0.01 8.30 -0.06
N TRP A 202 0.64 9.09 0.80
CA TRP A 202 1.03 10.46 0.49
C TRP A 202 1.97 10.53 -0.73
N LEU A 203 3.04 9.74 -0.76
CA LEU A 203 3.97 9.66 -1.89
C LEU A 203 3.26 9.25 -3.17
N ARG A 204 2.35 8.28 -3.09
CA ARG A 204 1.60 7.84 -4.26
C ARG A 204 0.74 8.96 -4.83
N THR A 205 -0.09 9.56 -4.00
CA THR A 205 -1.12 10.53 -4.43
C THR A 205 -0.53 11.87 -4.84
N TYR A 206 0.50 12.33 -4.12
CA TYR A 206 1.02 13.69 -4.30
C TYR A 206 2.31 13.75 -5.10
N VAL A 207 3.05 12.65 -5.23
CA VAL A 207 4.30 12.61 -6.01
C VAL A 207 4.12 11.71 -7.22
N TYR A 208 4.01 10.40 -7.02
CA TYR A 208 4.06 9.40 -8.09
C TYR A 208 2.97 9.61 -9.15
N ASP A 209 1.71 9.76 -8.74
CA ASP A 209 0.58 9.96 -9.67
C ASP A 209 0.66 11.32 -10.37
N ARG A 210 1.33 12.31 -9.77
CA ARG A 210 1.48 13.66 -10.35
C ARG A 210 2.59 13.74 -11.38
N ILE A 211 3.67 12.99 -11.19
CA ILE A 211 4.79 12.92 -12.15
C ILE A 211 4.55 11.89 -13.26
N THR A 212 3.59 10.97 -13.08
CA THR A 212 3.21 10.02 -14.13
C THR A 212 2.38 10.73 -15.20
N PRO A 213 2.80 10.72 -16.48
CA PRO A 213 2.02 11.35 -17.55
C PRO A 213 0.63 10.72 -17.69
N ARG A 214 -0.42 11.54 -17.84
CA ARG A 214 -1.82 11.06 -17.95
C ARG A 214 -2.06 10.08 -19.10
N SER A 215 -1.29 10.18 -20.17
CA SER A 215 -1.38 9.33 -21.37
C SER A 215 -0.27 8.27 -21.45
N GLY A 216 0.64 8.21 -20.47
CA GLY A 216 1.82 7.37 -20.49
C GLY A 216 1.80 6.25 -19.47
N LYS A 217 2.56 5.18 -19.74
CA LYS A 217 2.81 4.14 -18.74
C LYS A 217 3.85 4.66 -17.74
N PRO A 218 3.68 4.39 -16.43
CA PRO A 218 4.69 4.74 -15.45
C PRO A 218 6.02 4.05 -15.77
N THR A 219 7.11 4.80 -15.65
CA THR A 219 8.46 4.32 -15.97
C THR A 219 9.26 4.04 -14.70
N MET A 220 10.41 3.38 -14.83
CA MET A 220 11.34 3.22 -13.72
C MET A 220 11.82 4.57 -13.16
N TRP A 221 11.94 5.59 -14.01
CA TRP A 221 12.31 6.95 -13.61
C TRP A 221 11.27 7.60 -12.72
N THR A 222 9.97 7.39 -13.01
CA THR A 222 8.87 7.82 -12.13
C THR A 222 9.03 7.25 -10.72
N LEU A 223 9.40 5.97 -10.61
CA LEU A 223 9.63 5.33 -9.32
C LEU A 223 10.88 5.87 -8.62
N ILE A 224 12.00 6.04 -9.34
CA ILE A 224 13.24 6.61 -8.79
C ILE A 224 12.99 8.03 -8.26
N LEU A 225 12.34 8.90 -9.04
CA LEU A 225 12.04 10.26 -8.62
C LEU A 225 11.16 10.29 -7.37
N THR A 226 10.14 9.43 -7.30
CA THR A 226 9.30 9.29 -6.11
C THR A 226 10.13 8.90 -4.88
N GLN A 227 11.04 7.94 -5.04
CA GLN A 227 11.90 7.49 -3.95
C GLN A 227 12.97 8.52 -3.57
N VAL A 228 13.44 9.36 -4.51
CA VAL A 228 14.31 10.50 -4.20
C VAL A 228 13.58 11.57 -3.38
N VAL A 229 12.30 11.85 -3.68
CA VAL A 229 11.48 12.72 -2.83
C VAL A 229 11.30 12.13 -1.44
N CYS A 230 11.10 10.81 -1.34
CA CYS A 230 11.09 10.11 -0.05
C CYS A 230 12.44 10.25 0.69
N ALA A 231 13.58 10.11 -0.01
CA ALA A 231 14.90 10.31 0.57
C ALA A 231 15.06 11.72 1.13
N PHE A 232 14.63 12.74 0.38
CA PHE A 232 14.63 14.13 0.83
C PHE A 232 13.78 14.32 2.10
N TRP A 233 12.60 13.69 2.18
CA TRP A 233 11.76 13.71 3.38
C TRP A 233 12.47 13.11 4.61
N HIS A 234 13.31 12.09 4.42
CA HIS A 234 14.16 11.52 5.48
C HIS A 234 15.39 12.38 5.84
N GLY A 235 15.76 13.33 4.99
CA GLY A 235 16.87 14.26 5.20
C GLY A 235 18.00 14.14 4.17
N LEU A 236 18.89 15.12 4.15
CA LEU A 236 19.90 15.31 3.09
C LEU A 236 21.14 14.40 3.19
N HIS A 237 21.17 13.45 4.13
CA HIS A 237 22.31 12.55 4.27
C HIS A 237 22.45 11.63 3.04
N PRO A 238 23.66 11.47 2.45
CA PRO A 238 23.88 10.66 1.26
C PRO A 238 23.38 9.21 1.38
N GLY A 239 23.44 8.64 2.58
CA GLY A 239 22.97 7.28 2.86
C GLY A 239 21.48 7.08 2.55
N HIS A 240 20.63 8.09 2.75
CA HIS A 240 19.21 7.99 2.42
C HIS A 240 19.00 7.83 0.92
N TYR A 241 19.68 8.64 0.10
CA TYR A 241 19.55 8.58 -1.35
C TYR A 241 20.02 7.23 -1.90
N LEU A 242 21.15 6.71 -1.41
CA LEU A 242 21.63 5.38 -1.77
C LEU A 242 20.59 4.29 -1.44
N PHE A 243 20.02 4.33 -0.23
CA PHE A 243 18.99 3.39 0.18
C PHE A 243 17.74 3.47 -0.70
N PHE A 244 17.19 4.66 -0.91
CA PHE A 244 15.91 4.84 -1.61
C PHE A 244 16.00 4.60 -3.11
N VAL A 245 17.11 4.97 -3.75
CA VAL A 245 17.35 4.63 -5.16
C VAL A 245 17.51 3.12 -5.32
N ASN A 246 18.27 2.46 -4.44
CA ASN A 246 18.39 1.01 -4.46
C ASN A 246 17.02 0.32 -4.21
N ALA A 247 16.21 0.85 -3.31
CA ALA A 247 14.86 0.37 -3.07
C ALA A 247 13.97 0.54 -4.31
N ALA A 248 14.07 1.65 -5.06
CA ALA A 248 13.35 1.84 -6.32
C ALA A 248 13.72 0.77 -7.36
N ILE A 249 15.02 0.50 -7.51
CA ILE A 249 15.53 -0.52 -8.42
C ILE A 249 15.01 -1.90 -8.00
N GLY A 250 15.15 -2.26 -6.72
CA GLY A 250 14.69 -3.54 -6.17
C GLY A 250 13.18 -3.75 -6.29
N GLN A 251 12.38 -2.71 -6.09
CA GLN A 251 10.93 -2.76 -6.31
C GLN A 251 10.60 -2.98 -7.79
N HIS A 252 11.27 -2.29 -8.70
CA HIS A 252 11.05 -2.42 -10.14
C HIS A 252 11.44 -3.81 -10.66
N THR A 253 12.60 -4.33 -10.25
CA THR A 253 13.04 -5.68 -10.61
C THR A 253 12.11 -6.74 -10.02
N SER A 254 11.70 -6.59 -8.76
CA SER A 254 10.74 -7.52 -8.13
C SER A 254 9.40 -7.54 -8.88
N LYS A 255 8.85 -6.38 -9.27
CA LYS A 255 7.63 -6.32 -10.10
C LYS A 255 7.81 -7.08 -11.42
N ARG A 256 8.94 -6.86 -12.11
CA ARG A 256 9.23 -7.53 -13.38
C ARG A 256 9.43 -9.03 -13.22
N ALA A 257 10.11 -9.48 -12.17
CA ALA A 257 10.30 -10.90 -11.88
C ALA A 257 8.97 -11.61 -11.60
N CYS A 258 8.05 -10.99 -10.86
CA CYS A 258 6.73 -11.55 -10.61
C CYS A 258 5.85 -11.63 -11.87
N VAL A 259 6.02 -10.69 -12.83
CA VAL A 259 5.30 -10.72 -14.11
C VAL A 259 5.93 -11.71 -15.09
N GLY A 260 7.28 -11.76 -15.17
CA GLY A 260 8.01 -12.67 -16.05
C GLY A 260 7.95 -14.13 -15.62
N GLY A 261 7.98 -14.40 -14.31
CA GLY A 261 7.78 -15.74 -13.75
C GLY A 261 6.40 -16.30 -14.09
N ARG A 262 5.36 -15.45 -14.17
CA ARG A 262 4.05 -15.88 -14.65
C ARG A 262 4.05 -16.28 -16.13
N GLN A 263 4.98 -15.82 -16.97
CA GLN A 263 5.03 -16.20 -18.39
C GLN A 263 5.86 -17.47 -18.67
N LEU A 264 6.64 -17.96 -17.71
CA LEU A 264 7.40 -19.21 -17.84
C LEU A 264 6.56 -20.46 -17.49
N PHE A 265 5.39 -20.27 -16.87
CA PHE A 265 4.49 -21.34 -16.43
C PHE A 265 3.15 -21.37 -17.19
N TYR A 266 3.07 -20.70 -18.35
CA TYR A 266 1.96 -20.81 -19.32
C TYR A 266 2.49 -21.04 -20.73
#